data_AF-A0A7T8K7Z3-F1
#
_entry.id   AF-A0A7T8K7Z3-F1
#
_cell.length_a   1.000
_cell.length_b   1.000
_cell.length_c   1.000
_cell.angle_alpha   90.00
_cell.angle_beta   90.00
_cell.angle_gamma   90.00
#
_symmetry.space_group_name_H-M   'P 1'
#
loop_
_entity.id
_entity.type
_entity.pdbx_description
1 polymer ?
#
loop_
_entity_poly.entity_id
_entity_poly.type
_entity_poly.pdbx_seq_one_letter_code
_entity_poly.pdbx_strand_id
1 'polypeptide(L)'
;MPFKKSSSTTEKNKETWRMNLVQFQAPSRRGNVAIHEEPLSDRSRMPLKSHVMGRFKSLESIAKERKERVGLIAVELKALWRTTLNFPPVSDQAIRAKLEKLLQEYDHCRKKQNFDSLDELFDVTKVKGQWLCKEDKNLYELQMQSKGQVGYSTGKRASAQTIHPSKRRNTLDVDVSNSATESSSVALDSSETGTDSCDTSEDSSMEDEAAPSTRTRKYNPTGVARRLVTSSKLSTHKAAKVCRQLSGEGIEIRTPSQPGIHKALYRRAAEVKQHLVSTLHQEKWSLHFDGKKINGIEHQAVVLKNEAKEIKLTVLQLKDGTAATIAKGLQDVLQEFNLWGSILMIIADTTSVNTGKKSGVVIRLQQMFEKNGSHRPKFISCQHHVLDRILRIVMDDELHDSTKSPDIEYFFVKDLVRMYDQLKAAFINGKAEIKETGGWRDDMKFLYHLTRVFRHFTEKDE
;
A
#
# COMPACT_ATOMS: atom_id res chain seq x y z
N MET A 1 -51.90 56.93 -11.72
CA MET A 1 -50.78 57.09 -12.67
C MET A 1 -49.62 56.22 -12.20
N PRO A 2 -49.16 55.21 -12.97
CA PRO A 2 -48.04 54.39 -12.54
C PRO A 2 -46.74 55.13 -12.87
N PHE A 3 -45.93 55.37 -11.85
CA PHE A 3 -44.61 56.00 -11.96
C PHE A 3 -43.68 55.13 -12.81
N LYS A 4 -43.59 55.41 -14.12
CA LYS A 4 -42.51 54.90 -14.96
C LYS A 4 -41.21 55.56 -14.48
N LYS A 5 -40.36 54.79 -13.79
CA LYS A 5 -38.99 55.21 -13.47
C LYS A 5 -38.28 55.60 -14.77
N SER A 6 -37.61 56.76 -14.78
CA SER A 6 -36.94 57.28 -15.98
C SER A 6 -35.90 56.28 -16.51
N SER A 7 -35.69 56.21 -17.82
CA SER A 7 -34.74 55.24 -18.42
C SER A 7 -33.33 55.41 -17.86
N SER A 8 -32.93 56.63 -17.49
CA SER A 8 -31.62 56.90 -16.87
C SER A 8 -31.50 56.30 -15.47
N THR A 9 -32.59 56.25 -14.71
CA THR A 9 -32.63 55.60 -13.40
C THR A 9 -32.56 54.10 -13.55
N THR A 10 -33.23 53.55 -14.56
CA THR A 10 -33.22 52.11 -14.85
C THR A 10 -31.83 51.65 -15.31
N GLU A 11 -31.13 52.44 -16.14
CA GLU A 11 -29.77 52.10 -16.56
C GLU A 11 -28.71 52.31 -15.49
N LYS A 12 -28.82 53.36 -14.65
CA LYS A 12 -27.97 53.47 -13.45
C LYS A 12 -28.14 52.28 -12.51
N ASN A 13 -29.38 51.82 -12.34
CA ASN A 13 -29.65 50.63 -11.53
C ASN A 13 -29.04 49.38 -12.20
N LYS A 14 -29.23 49.17 -13.50
CA LYS A 14 -28.58 48.05 -14.21
C LYS A 14 -27.06 48.05 -14.05
N GLU A 15 -26.41 49.20 -14.22
CA GLU A 15 -24.95 49.28 -14.06
C GLU A 15 -24.52 49.00 -12.62
N THR A 16 -25.27 49.52 -11.63
CA THR A 16 -25.01 49.23 -10.21
C THR A 16 -25.18 47.74 -9.91
N TRP A 17 -26.23 47.11 -10.45
CA TRP A 17 -26.49 45.67 -10.29
C TRP A 17 -25.44 44.82 -11.02
N ARG A 18 -24.98 45.25 -12.20
CA ARG A 18 -23.92 44.59 -12.96
C ARG A 18 -22.59 44.66 -12.23
N MET A 19 -22.23 45.81 -11.67
CA MET A 19 -21.03 45.98 -10.85
C MET A 19 -21.09 45.16 -9.56
N ASN A 20 -22.26 45.08 -8.92
CA ASN A 20 -22.47 44.22 -7.74
C ASN A 20 -22.42 42.72 -8.08
N LEU A 21 -22.93 42.30 -9.25
CA LEU A 21 -22.85 40.92 -9.75
C LEU A 21 -21.42 40.52 -10.11
N VAL A 22 -20.66 41.42 -10.73
CA VAL A 22 -19.22 41.24 -10.99
C VAL A 22 -18.44 41.15 -9.67
N GLN A 23 -18.83 41.90 -8.63
CA GLN A 23 -18.28 41.77 -7.28
C GLN A 23 -18.65 40.45 -6.58
N PHE A 24 -19.81 39.87 -6.89
CA PHE A 24 -20.24 38.57 -6.36
C PHE A 24 -19.57 37.40 -7.06
N GLN A 25 -19.24 37.54 -8.35
CA GLN A 25 -18.57 36.50 -9.15
C GLN A 25 -17.04 36.58 -9.11
N ALA A 26 -16.46 37.75 -8.82
CA ALA A 26 -15.05 37.86 -8.53
C ALA A 26 -14.78 37.38 -7.08
N PRO A 27 -13.97 36.34 -6.85
CA PRO A 27 -13.55 36.01 -5.49
C PRO A 27 -12.89 37.24 -4.87
N SER A 28 -13.40 37.70 -3.73
CA SER A 28 -12.86 38.83 -2.98
C SER A 28 -11.35 38.68 -2.82
N ARG A 29 -10.57 39.46 -3.58
CA ARG A 29 -9.11 39.63 -3.42
C ARG A 29 -8.76 40.49 -2.20
N ARG A 30 -9.50 40.37 -1.09
CA ARG A 30 -8.97 40.79 0.22
C ARG A 30 -8.06 39.65 0.65
N GLY A 31 -6.75 39.90 0.73
CA GLY A 31 -5.74 38.92 1.13
C GLY A 31 -6.16 38.17 2.39
N ASN A 32 -6.77 37.00 2.21
CA ASN A 32 -7.31 36.18 3.27
C ASN A 32 -6.75 34.78 3.05
N VAL A 33 -6.11 34.27 4.10
CA VAL A 33 -5.70 32.87 4.18
C VAL A 33 -6.89 31.97 3.84
N ALA A 34 -6.67 31.01 2.94
CA ALA A 34 -7.68 30.04 2.51
C ALA A 34 -8.22 29.27 3.73
N ILE A 35 -9.54 29.09 3.79
CA ILE A 35 -10.19 28.34 4.87
C ILE A 35 -9.88 26.84 4.68
N HIS A 36 -9.54 26.16 5.77
CA HIS A 36 -9.25 24.72 5.77
C HIS A 36 -10.15 24.00 6.77
N GLU A 37 -11.15 23.29 6.26
CA GLU A 37 -12.16 22.60 7.07
C GLU A 37 -11.70 21.24 7.63
N GLU A 38 -10.62 20.67 7.11
CA GLU A 38 -10.07 19.40 7.59
C GLU A 38 -9.20 19.61 8.85
N PRO A 39 -9.27 18.69 9.84
CA PRO A 39 -8.38 18.70 11.00
C PRO A 39 -6.90 18.67 10.62
N LEU A 40 -6.05 19.39 11.36
CA LEU A 40 -4.61 19.35 11.12
C LEU A 40 -3.99 17.98 11.41
N SER A 41 -4.64 17.17 12.26
CA SER A 41 -4.22 15.78 12.57
C SER A 41 -4.15 14.88 11.35
N ASP A 42 -4.93 15.18 10.31
CA ASP A 42 -5.11 14.32 9.15
C ASP A 42 -4.05 14.58 8.08
N ARG A 43 -3.24 15.63 8.27
CA ARG A 43 -2.13 15.95 7.37
C ARG A 43 -1.02 14.93 7.52
N SER A 44 -0.28 14.71 6.44
CA SER A 44 0.89 13.82 6.42
C SER A 44 2.23 14.56 6.50
N ARG A 45 2.20 15.89 6.68
CA ARG A 45 3.37 16.79 6.62
C ARG A 45 3.20 17.95 7.58
N MET A 46 4.30 18.63 7.91
CA MET A 46 4.24 19.83 8.75
C MET A 46 3.40 20.92 8.08
N PRO A 47 2.45 21.54 8.80
CA PRO A 47 1.63 22.60 8.25
C PRO A 47 2.44 23.90 8.13
N LEU A 48 2.06 24.72 7.14
CA LEU A 48 2.44 26.12 7.08
C LEU A 48 1.60 26.91 8.10
N LYS A 49 2.10 28.07 8.51
CA LYS A 49 1.35 29.02 9.32
C LYS A 49 0.00 29.38 8.68
N SER A 50 -0.04 29.53 7.36
CA SER A 50 -1.29 29.73 6.61
C SER A 50 -2.28 28.58 6.78
N HIS A 51 -1.84 27.33 6.76
CA HIS A 51 -2.73 26.18 7.00
C HIS A 51 -3.35 26.22 8.40
N VAL A 52 -2.54 26.52 9.42
CA VAL A 52 -3.00 26.64 10.81
C VAL A 52 -4.02 27.78 10.95
N MET A 53 -3.77 28.91 10.30
CA MET A 53 -4.69 30.05 10.29
C MET A 53 -5.99 29.77 9.55
N GLY A 54 -5.93 29.03 8.43
CA GLY A 54 -7.11 28.61 7.69
C GLY A 54 -8.00 27.67 8.52
N ARG A 55 -7.38 26.75 9.28
CA ARG A 55 -8.09 25.89 10.22
C ARG A 55 -8.68 26.67 11.41
N PHE A 56 -7.94 27.63 11.95
CA PHE A 56 -8.43 28.48 13.04
C PHE A 56 -9.70 29.24 12.65
N LYS A 57 -9.78 29.73 11.41
CA LYS A 57 -10.98 30.39 10.89
C LYS A 57 -12.14 29.42 10.70
N SER A 58 -11.91 28.22 10.18
CA SER A 58 -13.01 27.25 9.97
C SER A 58 -13.71 26.89 11.29
N LEU A 59 -12.95 26.83 12.38
CA LEU A 59 -13.44 26.52 13.72
C LEU A 59 -14.30 27.64 14.34
N GLU A 60 -14.38 28.82 13.76
CA GLU A 60 -15.25 29.91 14.24
C GLU A 60 -16.75 29.52 14.21
N SER A 61 -17.12 28.64 13.29
CA SER A 61 -18.47 28.06 13.20
C SER A 61 -18.81 27.12 14.37
N ILE A 62 -17.80 26.52 15.00
CA ILE A 62 -17.95 25.48 16.04
C ILE A 62 -17.68 26.04 17.43
N ALA A 63 -16.61 26.82 17.59
CA ALA A 63 -16.17 27.39 18.85
C ALA A 63 -16.02 28.91 18.70
N LYS A 64 -16.88 29.67 19.38
CA LYS A 64 -16.89 31.15 19.30
C LYS A 64 -15.73 31.78 20.04
N GLU A 65 -15.28 31.15 21.14
CA GLU A 65 -14.18 31.68 21.93
C GLU A 65 -12.81 31.40 21.28
N ARG A 66 -11.97 32.43 21.23
CA ARG A 66 -10.59 32.32 20.73
C ARG A 66 -9.79 31.27 21.50
N LYS A 67 -9.90 31.27 22.82
CA LYS A 67 -9.16 30.37 23.71
C LYS A 67 -9.52 28.90 23.47
N GLU A 68 -10.80 28.63 23.22
CA GLU A 68 -11.30 27.30 22.88
C GLU A 68 -10.75 26.82 21.53
N ARG A 69 -10.79 27.67 20.48
CA ARG A 69 -10.20 27.35 19.17
C ARG A 69 -8.70 27.07 19.25
N VAL A 70 -7.95 27.86 20.02
CA VAL A 70 -6.52 27.60 20.27
C VAL A 70 -6.32 26.25 20.96
N GLY A 71 -7.20 25.89 21.90
CA GLY A 71 -7.20 24.58 22.55
C GLY A 71 -7.38 23.43 21.57
N LEU A 72 -8.36 23.51 20.67
CA LEU A 72 -8.63 22.50 19.65
C LEU A 72 -7.45 22.31 18.69
N ILE A 73 -6.90 23.41 18.17
CA ILE A 73 -5.74 23.35 17.26
C ILE A 73 -4.52 22.75 17.96
N ALA A 74 -4.29 23.10 19.23
CA ALA A 74 -3.16 22.54 19.98
C ALA A 74 -3.28 21.01 20.11
N VAL A 75 -4.49 20.48 20.29
CA VAL A 75 -4.76 19.03 20.30
C VAL A 75 -4.49 18.41 18.92
N GLU A 76 -5.01 19.01 17.84
CA GLU A 76 -4.81 18.52 16.48
C GLU A 76 -3.32 18.51 16.08
N LEU A 77 -2.56 19.56 16.41
CA LEU A 77 -1.13 19.65 16.13
C LEU A 77 -0.32 18.65 16.94
N LYS A 78 -0.66 18.44 18.20
CA LYS A 78 0.01 17.46 19.05
C LYS A 78 -0.24 16.03 18.58
N ALA A 79 -1.46 15.74 18.12
CA ALA A 79 -1.79 14.49 17.46
C ALA A 79 -0.93 14.31 16.20
N LEU A 80 -0.96 15.27 15.27
CA LEU A 80 -0.14 15.26 14.05
C LEU A 80 1.34 14.93 14.34
N TRP A 81 1.95 15.62 15.30
CA TRP A 81 3.35 15.39 15.68
C TRP A 81 3.59 13.99 16.25
N ARG A 82 2.74 13.52 17.15
CA ARG A 82 2.96 12.24 17.85
C ARG A 82 2.57 11.01 17.05
N THR A 83 1.45 11.06 16.33
CA THR A 83 0.86 9.86 15.72
C THR A 83 1.23 9.70 14.25
N THR A 84 1.37 10.83 13.55
CA THR A 84 1.59 10.83 12.10
C THR A 84 3.05 11.09 11.75
N LEU A 85 3.67 12.13 12.33
CA LEU A 85 5.05 12.50 12.03
C LEU A 85 6.09 11.77 12.90
N ASN A 86 5.70 11.31 14.10
CA ASN A 86 6.59 10.78 15.15
C ASN A 86 7.66 11.76 15.66
N PHE A 87 7.42 13.07 15.54
CA PHE A 87 8.35 14.08 16.01
C PHE A 87 8.10 14.39 17.49
N PRO A 88 9.13 14.58 18.33
CA PRO A 88 8.96 14.97 19.72
C PRO A 88 8.33 16.38 19.79
N PRO A 89 7.09 16.55 20.29
CA PRO A 89 6.48 17.87 20.38
C PRO A 89 6.97 18.62 21.62
N VAL A 90 6.88 19.95 21.58
CA VAL A 90 6.98 20.79 22.79
C VAL A 90 5.74 20.61 23.69
N SER A 91 5.76 21.18 24.90
CA SER A 91 4.63 21.11 25.82
C SER A 91 3.40 21.85 25.27
N ASP A 92 2.19 21.46 25.69
CA ASP A 92 0.94 22.08 25.24
C ASP A 92 0.91 23.58 25.51
N GLN A 93 1.47 24.01 26.64
CA GLN A 93 1.59 25.42 26.98
C GLN A 93 2.47 26.17 25.96
N ALA A 94 3.58 25.57 25.52
CA ALA A 94 4.44 26.14 24.50
C ALA A 94 3.78 26.15 23.11
N ILE A 95 3.00 25.11 22.77
CA ILE A 95 2.19 25.08 21.53
C ILE A 95 1.18 26.23 21.54
N ARG A 96 0.42 26.40 22.63
CA ARG A 96 -0.56 27.48 22.78
C ARG A 96 0.10 28.87 22.70
N ALA A 97 1.26 29.05 23.32
CA ALA A 97 2.01 30.31 23.22
C ALA A 97 2.46 30.60 21.77
N LYS A 98 2.92 29.58 21.03
CA LYS A 98 3.26 29.72 19.61
C LYS A 98 2.04 30.05 18.75
N LEU A 99 0.88 29.46 19.05
CA LEU A 99 -0.38 29.77 18.35
C LEU A 99 -0.82 31.22 18.60
N GLU A 100 -0.74 31.71 19.84
CA GLU A 100 -1.08 33.10 20.13
C GLU A 100 -0.15 34.09 19.42
N LYS A 101 1.15 33.77 19.33
CA LYS A 101 2.11 34.56 18.55
C LYS A 101 1.75 34.58 17.06
N LEU A 102 1.36 33.43 16.49
CA LEU A 102 0.91 33.34 15.11
C LEU A 102 -0.36 34.17 14.86
N LEU A 103 -1.30 34.20 15.80
CA LEU A 103 -2.50 35.02 15.69
C LEU A 103 -2.15 36.53 15.69
N GLN A 104 -1.22 36.96 16.52
CA GLN A 104 -0.71 38.34 16.51
C GLN A 104 0.00 38.67 15.20
N GLU A 105 0.82 37.75 14.68
CA GLU A 105 1.49 37.87 13.39
C GLU A 105 0.46 38.03 12.26
N TYR A 106 -0.59 37.19 12.25
CA TYR A 106 -1.68 37.28 11.29
C TYR A 106 -2.42 38.63 11.34
N ASP A 107 -2.72 39.13 12.54
CA ASP A 107 -3.35 40.45 12.70
C ASP A 107 -2.48 41.57 12.16
N HIS A 108 -1.15 41.46 12.31
CA HIS A 108 -0.18 42.39 11.73
C HIS A 108 -0.12 42.30 10.19
N CYS A 109 -0.05 41.08 9.65
CA CYS A 109 -0.11 40.80 8.21
C CYS A 109 -1.37 41.39 7.57
N ARG A 110 -2.53 41.22 8.23
CA ARG A 110 -3.80 41.76 7.77
C ARG A 110 -3.81 43.29 7.72
N LYS A 111 -3.18 43.97 8.69
CA LYS A 111 -3.05 45.44 8.70
C LYS A 111 -2.14 45.94 7.58
N LYS A 112 -1.06 45.21 7.28
CA LYS A 112 -0.06 45.58 6.27
C LYS A 112 -0.34 45.03 4.86
N GLN A 113 -1.35 44.18 4.71
CA GLN A 113 -1.65 43.45 3.47
C GLN A 113 -0.45 42.67 2.90
N ASN A 114 0.42 42.16 3.78
CA ASN A 114 1.55 41.30 3.44
C ASN A 114 1.43 39.99 4.22
N PHE A 115 1.40 38.86 3.51
CA PHE A 115 1.18 37.53 4.07
C PHE A 115 2.35 36.57 3.85
N ASP A 116 3.48 37.04 3.31
CA ASP A 116 4.62 36.20 2.93
C ASP A 116 5.17 35.39 4.12
N SER A 117 5.10 35.96 5.33
CA SER A 117 5.56 35.29 6.55
C SER A 117 4.70 34.09 6.94
N LEU A 118 3.48 33.95 6.38
CA LEU A 118 2.58 32.82 6.61
C LEU A 118 2.91 31.60 5.73
N ASP A 119 3.81 31.75 4.76
CA ASP A 119 4.34 30.65 3.94
C ASP A 119 5.50 29.91 4.61
N GLU A 120 5.79 30.24 5.88
CA GLU A 120 6.71 29.51 6.73
C GLU A 120 6.04 28.32 7.42
N LEU A 121 6.84 27.31 7.77
CA LEU A 121 6.38 26.16 8.55
C LEU A 121 5.99 26.58 9.98
N PHE A 122 4.89 26.03 10.48
CA PHE A 122 4.52 26.13 11.88
C PHE A 122 5.12 24.95 12.65
N ASP A 123 6.34 25.13 13.17
CA ASP A 123 7.08 24.06 13.85
C ASP A 123 6.84 24.04 15.37
N VAL A 124 6.39 22.90 15.89
CA VAL A 124 6.24 22.62 17.33
C VAL A 124 7.16 21.51 17.83
N THR A 125 8.24 21.22 17.12
CA THR A 125 9.20 20.18 17.47
C THR A 125 10.12 20.62 18.62
N LYS A 126 10.37 19.70 19.56
CA LYS A 126 11.40 19.81 20.59
C LYS A 126 12.67 19.14 20.05
N VAL A 127 13.57 19.90 19.42
CA VAL A 127 14.76 19.37 18.73
C VAL A 127 15.65 18.50 19.62
N LYS A 128 15.84 18.90 20.89
CA LYS A 128 16.58 18.12 21.91
C LYS A 128 15.69 17.10 22.65
N GLY A 129 14.55 16.76 22.08
CA GLY A 129 13.62 15.77 22.61
C GLY A 129 14.09 14.34 22.35
N GLN A 130 13.34 13.37 22.85
CA GLN A 130 13.56 11.96 22.57
C GLN A 130 12.98 11.64 21.18
N TRP A 131 13.86 11.26 20.26
CA TRP A 131 13.49 10.77 18.93
C TRP A 131 13.32 9.26 18.98
N LEU A 132 12.36 8.72 18.22
CA LEU A 132 12.11 7.29 18.17
C LEU A 132 13.22 6.56 17.40
N CYS A 133 13.63 7.12 16.25
CA CYS A 133 14.72 6.60 15.44
C CYS A 133 15.44 7.73 14.66
N LYS A 134 16.51 7.37 13.93
CA LYS A 134 17.31 8.32 13.15
C LYS A 134 16.55 8.80 11.90
N GLU A 135 15.71 7.95 11.34
CA GLU A 135 14.90 8.20 10.15
C GLU A 135 13.88 9.32 10.39
N ASP A 136 13.23 9.34 11.55
CA ASP A 136 12.29 10.41 11.93
C ASP A 136 13.00 11.76 12.04
N LYS A 137 14.24 11.77 12.56
CA LYS A 137 15.07 12.97 12.62
C LYS A 137 15.48 13.45 11.22
N ASN A 138 15.88 12.54 10.35
CA ASN A 138 16.18 12.85 8.95
C ASN A 138 14.95 13.39 8.22
N LEU A 139 13.76 12.85 8.48
CA LEU A 139 12.53 13.40 7.91
C LEU A 139 12.28 14.82 8.40
N TYR A 140 12.44 15.10 9.70
CA TYR A 140 12.28 16.46 10.21
C TYR A 140 13.20 17.46 9.49
N GLU A 141 14.48 17.12 9.32
CA GLU A 141 15.43 17.94 8.57
C GLU A 141 14.98 18.14 7.11
N LEU A 142 14.49 17.08 6.47
CA LEU A 142 13.96 17.11 5.11
C LEU A 142 12.68 17.97 4.99
N GLN A 143 11.78 17.93 5.98
CA GLN A 143 10.60 18.80 6.05
C GLN A 143 11.05 20.26 6.15
N MET A 144 12.02 20.57 7.02
CA MET A 144 12.53 21.92 7.24
C MET A 144 13.18 22.49 5.96
N GLN A 145 14.03 21.71 5.30
CA GLN A 145 14.69 22.12 4.05
C GLN A 145 13.70 22.31 2.89
N SER A 146 12.65 21.48 2.85
CA SER A 146 11.66 21.50 1.78
C SER A 146 10.41 22.34 2.07
N LYS A 147 10.36 23.06 3.19
CA LYS A 147 9.15 23.76 3.67
C LYS A 147 7.90 22.85 3.69
N GLY A 148 8.06 21.59 4.09
CA GLY A 148 6.98 20.61 4.21
C GLY A 148 6.42 20.07 2.89
N GLN A 149 7.17 20.20 1.79
CA GLN A 149 6.74 19.75 0.46
C GLN A 149 7.16 18.32 0.13
N VAL A 150 8.04 17.75 0.93
CA VAL A 150 8.60 16.40 0.83
C VAL A 150 8.00 15.59 1.99
N GLY A 151 7.98 14.27 1.93
CA GLY A 151 7.36 13.40 2.95
C GLY A 151 8.11 12.07 3.05
N TYR A 152 7.70 11.17 3.97
CA TYR A 152 8.37 9.88 4.18
C TYR A 152 8.64 9.09 2.88
N SER A 153 7.66 9.05 1.97
CA SER A 153 7.70 8.22 0.76
C SER A 153 8.34 8.90 -0.45
N THR A 154 8.55 10.21 -0.40
CA THR A 154 9.00 11.00 -1.55
C THR A 154 10.19 11.81 -1.08
N GLY A 155 11.42 11.33 -1.29
CA GLY A 155 12.65 12.05 -0.89
C GLY A 155 12.99 13.28 -1.75
N LYS A 156 12.14 13.59 -2.75
CA LYS A 156 12.29 14.73 -3.67
C LYS A 156 10.98 15.52 -3.75
N ARG A 157 11.10 16.82 -4.03
CA ARG A 157 9.96 17.72 -4.24
C ARG A 157 9.19 17.29 -5.48
N ALA A 158 7.87 17.26 -5.38
CA ALA A 158 7.01 17.02 -6.53
C ALA A 158 7.12 18.20 -7.52
N SER A 159 7.67 17.95 -8.71
CA SER A 159 7.71 18.87 -9.86
C SER A 159 6.80 18.36 -10.99
N ALA A 160 6.56 19.19 -12.00
CA ALA A 160 5.87 18.78 -13.23
C ALA A 160 6.49 17.54 -13.88
N GLN A 161 7.80 17.31 -13.71
CA GLN A 161 8.50 16.12 -14.22
C GLN A 161 8.23 14.85 -13.38
N THR A 162 7.84 14.99 -12.12
CA THR A 162 7.58 13.87 -11.19
C THR A 162 6.10 13.60 -10.94
N ILE A 163 5.24 14.58 -11.23
CA ILE A 163 3.79 14.46 -11.10
C ILE A 163 3.25 13.93 -12.42
N HIS A 164 2.57 12.78 -12.36
CA HIS A 164 1.91 12.16 -13.51
C HIS A 164 1.04 13.19 -14.27
N PRO A 165 1.08 13.25 -15.61
CA PRO A 165 0.34 14.24 -16.40
C PRO A 165 -1.14 14.37 -16.02
N SER A 166 -1.83 13.25 -15.77
CA SER A 166 -3.24 13.22 -15.35
C SER A 166 -3.55 13.78 -13.94
N LYS A 167 -2.52 14.05 -13.13
CA LYS A 167 -2.62 14.63 -11.78
C LYS A 167 -2.13 16.07 -11.72
N ARG A 168 -1.59 16.61 -12.83
CA ARG A 168 -1.38 18.04 -12.99
C ARG A 168 -2.78 18.65 -13.01
N ARG A 169 -3.18 19.34 -11.94
CA ARG A 169 -4.45 20.11 -11.95
C ARG A 169 -4.45 20.98 -13.21
N ASN A 170 -5.59 21.06 -13.89
CA ASN A 170 -5.87 22.04 -14.94
C ASN A 170 -5.54 23.44 -14.42
N THR A 171 -4.33 23.91 -14.69
CA THR A 171 -3.93 25.32 -14.66
C THR A 171 -3.66 25.79 -16.09
N LEU A 172 -4.50 25.32 -17.02
CA LEU A 172 -4.54 25.76 -18.41
C LEU A 172 -6.02 25.73 -18.84
N ASP A 173 -6.80 26.70 -18.37
CA ASP A 173 -7.89 27.23 -19.19
C ASP A 173 -7.28 28.39 -19.96
N VAL A 174 -6.77 28.10 -21.16
CA VAL A 174 -6.89 28.91 -22.38
C VAL A 174 -6.44 27.99 -23.52
N ASP A 175 -7.32 27.87 -24.50
CA ASP A 175 -7.11 27.40 -25.87
C ASP A 175 -7.33 25.92 -26.25
N VAL A 176 -8.53 25.75 -26.84
CA VAL A 176 -8.85 25.04 -28.09
C VAL A 176 -9.47 23.63 -27.96
N SER A 177 -10.80 23.69 -28.02
CA SER A 177 -11.76 22.76 -28.60
C SER A 177 -11.35 22.13 -29.94
N ASN A 178 -11.49 20.79 -30.09
CA ASN A 178 -12.46 20.14 -31.00
C ASN A 178 -12.32 18.61 -31.10
N SER A 179 -13.47 17.98 -31.41
CA SER A 179 -13.77 16.58 -31.82
C SER A 179 -13.63 15.48 -30.74
N ALA A 180 -14.70 14.83 -30.26
CA ALA A 180 -15.62 13.89 -30.95
C ALA A 180 -14.86 12.63 -31.45
N THR A 181 -15.23 11.36 -31.19
CA THR A 181 -16.55 10.74 -31.00
C THR A 181 -16.36 9.28 -30.48
N GLU A 182 -17.30 8.80 -29.67
CA GLU A 182 -17.98 7.48 -29.67
C GLU A 182 -17.25 6.22 -30.20
N SER A 183 -16.91 5.26 -29.32
CA SER A 183 -17.67 4.03 -28.96
C SER A 183 -17.93 3.03 -30.11
N SER A 184 -17.53 1.77 -29.94
CA SER A 184 -18.46 0.61 -29.92
C SER A 184 -17.71 -0.71 -29.71
N SER A 185 -18.42 -1.60 -29.02
CA SER A 185 -18.16 -3.00 -28.70
C SER A 185 -18.18 -3.94 -29.90
N VAL A 186 -17.41 -5.03 -29.84
CA VAL A 186 -17.84 -6.33 -30.40
C VAL A 186 -17.19 -7.49 -29.65
N ALA A 187 -18.03 -8.47 -29.31
CA ALA A 187 -17.68 -9.80 -28.82
C ALA A 187 -17.67 -10.80 -29.98
N LEU A 188 -16.95 -11.93 -29.81
CA LEU A 188 -17.05 -13.27 -30.44
C LEU A 188 -15.70 -13.96 -30.11
N ASP A 189 -15.59 -14.96 -29.23
CA ASP A 189 -16.07 -16.36 -29.20
C ASP A 189 -15.24 -17.34 -30.05
N SER A 190 -15.13 -18.58 -29.52
CA SER A 190 -14.55 -19.84 -30.07
C SER A 190 -13.03 -20.02 -29.93
N SER A 191 -12.54 -20.84 -28.97
CA SER A 191 -12.32 -22.32 -29.03
C SER A 191 -10.90 -22.64 -29.59
N GLU A 192 -10.08 -23.61 -29.17
CA GLU A 192 -10.21 -24.98 -28.68
C GLU A 192 -8.90 -25.41 -27.95
N THR A 193 -9.04 -26.18 -26.86
CA THR A 193 -8.53 -27.56 -26.63
C THR A 193 -7.04 -27.79 -26.34
N GLY A 194 -6.83 -28.67 -25.35
CA GLY A 194 -5.54 -29.11 -24.83
C GLY A 194 -5.77 -30.00 -23.61
N THR A 195 -6.33 -31.18 -23.89
CA THR A 195 -6.51 -32.33 -22.99
C THR A 195 -5.21 -32.73 -22.28
N ASP A 196 -5.33 -33.13 -21.01
CA ASP A 196 -4.60 -34.30 -20.52
C ASP A 196 -5.38 -34.97 -19.37
N SER A 197 -5.55 -36.28 -19.53
CA SER A 197 -6.44 -37.15 -18.78
C SER A 197 -5.71 -37.97 -17.72
N CYS A 198 -6.53 -38.44 -16.75
CA CYS A 198 -6.49 -39.72 -16.02
C CYS A 198 -5.24 -40.00 -15.12
N ASP A 199 -5.32 -40.71 -14.00
CA ASP A 199 -6.20 -41.82 -13.63
C ASP A 199 -6.49 -41.85 -12.12
N THR A 200 -7.76 -42.08 -11.81
CA THR A 200 -8.23 -42.76 -10.61
C THR A 200 -8.17 -44.27 -10.86
N SER A 201 -7.53 -45.02 -9.96
CA SER A 201 -7.70 -46.47 -9.89
C SER A 201 -8.28 -46.85 -8.52
N GLU A 202 -9.56 -47.23 -8.52
CA GLU A 202 -10.13 -48.18 -7.58
C GLU A 202 -9.65 -49.59 -7.98
N ASP A 203 -9.31 -50.45 -7.02
CA ASP A 203 -10.10 -51.66 -6.71
C ASP A 203 -9.35 -52.65 -5.79
N SER A 204 -10.16 -53.32 -4.98
CA SER A 204 -10.10 -54.71 -4.54
C SER A 204 -9.27 -55.18 -3.34
N SER A 205 -10.04 -55.83 -2.46
CA SER A 205 -9.79 -56.50 -1.19
C SER A 205 -9.13 -57.89 -1.31
N MET A 206 -8.33 -58.26 -0.32
CA MET A 206 -8.33 -59.63 0.21
C MET A 206 -8.12 -59.61 1.73
N GLU A 207 -9.07 -60.23 2.44
CA GLU A 207 -8.98 -60.64 3.83
C GLU A 207 -7.95 -61.78 3.95
N ASP A 208 -7.09 -61.71 4.96
CA ASP A 208 -6.46 -62.90 5.51
C ASP A 208 -6.33 -62.75 7.03
N GLU A 209 -7.08 -63.60 7.72
CA GLU A 209 -7.11 -63.78 9.16
C GLU A 209 -5.78 -64.37 9.64
N ALA A 210 -5.03 -63.63 10.45
CA ALA A 210 -3.93 -64.18 11.23
C ALA A 210 -3.88 -63.54 12.63
N ALA A 211 -3.94 -64.42 13.62
CA ALA A 211 -3.99 -64.24 15.06
C ALA A 211 -3.18 -63.05 15.67
N PRO A 212 -3.60 -62.52 16.83
CA PRO A 212 -3.02 -61.31 17.42
C PRO A 212 -1.65 -61.61 18.02
N SER A 213 -0.58 -61.42 17.24
CA SER A 213 0.76 -61.33 17.83
C SER A 213 0.87 -59.99 18.56
N THR A 214 1.10 -60.06 19.88
CA THR A 214 1.52 -58.93 20.73
C THR A 214 2.93 -58.48 20.34
N ARG A 215 3.08 -57.92 19.13
CA ARG A 215 4.28 -57.20 18.73
C ARG A 215 4.25 -55.85 19.40
N THR A 216 5.00 -55.71 20.49
CA THR A 216 5.48 -54.43 20.98
C THR A 216 6.11 -53.67 19.81
N ARG A 217 5.37 -52.70 19.24
CA ARG A 217 5.83 -51.86 18.13
C ARG A 217 7.08 -51.12 18.59
N LYS A 218 8.26 -51.62 18.21
CA LYS A 218 9.54 -50.89 18.36
C LYS A 218 9.34 -49.50 17.74
N TYR A 219 9.34 -48.49 18.60
CA TYR A 219 9.24 -47.09 18.19
C TYR A 219 10.39 -46.78 17.22
N ASN A 220 10.05 -46.55 15.96
CA ASN A 220 11.03 -46.17 14.94
C ASN A 220 11.10 -44.64 14.86
N PRO A 221 12.19 -44.00 15.33
CA PRO A 221 12.39 -42.57 15.24
C PRO A 221 12.47 -42.17 13.76
N THR A 222 11.55 -41.29 13.36
CA THR A 222 11.37 -40.81 11.99
C THR A 222 12.26 -39.60 11.65
N GLY A 223 13.30 -39.34 12.44
CA GLY A 223 14.06 -38.08 12.40
C GLY A 223 14.66 -37.75 11.03
N VAL A 224 15.36 -38.70 10.40
CA VAL A 224 15.96 -38.52 9.06
C VAL A 224 14.87 -38.34 7.99
N ALA A 225 13.88 -39.23 7.98
CA ALA A 225 12.78 -39.18 7.02
C ALA A 225 11.96 -37.89 7.12
N ARG A 226 11.78 -37.34 8.32
CA ARG A 226 11.13 -36.04 8.53
C ARG A 226 11.96 -34.90 7.93
N ARG A 227 13.28 -34.89 8.10
CA ARG A 227 14.16 -33.88 7.50
C ARG A 227 14.12 -33.93 5.98
N LEU A 228 14.05 -35.12 5.38
CA LEU A 228 13.85 -35.24 3.93
C LEU A 228 12.56 -34.56 3.45
N VAL A 229 11.49 -34.63 4.24
CA VAL A 229 10.24 -33.93 3.91
C VAL A 229 10.37 -32.41 4.12
N THR A 230 10.85 -31.98 5.29
CA THR A 230 10.83 -30.55 5.67
C THR A 230 11.94 -29.73 5.04
N SER A 231 13.14 -30.30 4.90
CA SER A 231 14.34 -29.61 4.41
C SER A 231 14.57 -29.85 2.92
N SER A 232 14.29 -31.06 2.44
CA SER A 232 14.49 -31.43 1.02
C SER A 232 13.20 -31.42 0.19
N LYS A 233 12.07 -30.99 0.78
CA LYS A 233 10.75 -30.85 0.11
C LYS A 233 10.25 -32.12 -0.58
N LEU A 234 10.64 -33.30 -0.08
CA LEU A 234 10.12 -34.57 -0.59
C LEU A 234 8.71 -34.85 -0.05
N SER A 235 7.89 -35.56 -0.83
CA SER A 235 6.65 -36.12 -0.30
C SER A 235 6.95 -37.21 0.74
N THR A 236 6.01 -37.48 1.65
CA THR A 236 6.16 -38.56 2.64
C THR A 236 6.42 -39.92 1.98
N HIS A 237 5.82 -40.16 0.81
CA HIS A 237 6.07 -41.35 0.00
C HIS A 237 7.50 -41.38 -0.57
N LYS A 238 7.96 -40.28 -1.18
CA LYS A 238 9.33 -40.17 -1.71
C LYS A 238 10.37 -40.30 -0.60
N ALA A 239 10.15 -39.68 0.56
CA ALA A 239 11.02 -39.80 1.72
C ALA A 239 11.13 -41.25 2.21
N ALA A 240 10.02 -41.98 2.28
CA ALA A 240 10.04 -43.41 2.64
C ALA A 240 10.81 -44.25 1.60
N LYS A 241 10.65 -43.95 0.30
CA LYS A 241 11.37 -44.64 -0.78
C LYS A 241 12.88 -44.39 -0.71
N VAL A 242 13.29 -43.12 -0.54
CA VAL A 242 14.71 -42.74 -0.38
C VAL A 242 15.32 -43.43 0.84
N CYS A 243 14.61 -43.47 1.98
CA CYS A 243 15.12 -44.17 3.15
C CYS A 243 15.34 -45.67 2.88
N ARG A 244 14.44 -46.32 2.13
CA ARG A 244 14.61 -47.74 1.76
C ARG A 244 15.79 -47.95 0.81
N GLN A 245 15.98 -47.07 -0.17
CA GLN A 245 17.08 -47.17 -1.14
C GLN A 245 18.44 -47.04 -0.46
N LEU A 246 18.64 -45.99 0.34
CA LEU A 246 19.91 -45.77 1.05
C LEU A 246 20.20 -46.91 2.06
N SER A 247 19.17 -47.46 2.71
CA SER A 247 19.35 -48.65 3.56
C SER A 247 19.76 -49.89 2.76
N GLY A 248 19.28 -50.03 1.52
CA GLY A 248 19.70 -51.10 0.60
C GLY A 248 21.14 -50.93 0.09
N GLU A 249 21.65 -49.70 0.04
CA GLU A 249 23.04 -49.37 -0.29
C GLU A 249 24.00 -49.50 0.91
N GLY A 250 23.54 -50.06 2.04
CA GLY A 250 24.36 -50.29 3.23
C GLY A 250 24.53 -49.08 4.14
N ILE A 251 23.83 -47.97 3.88
CA ILE A 251 23.84 -46.81 4.78
C ILE A 251 22.93 -47.13 5.96
N GLU A 252 23.46 -47.08 7.19
CA GLU A 252 22.70 -47.31 8.43
C GLU A 252 21.70 -46.18 8.70
N ILE A 253 20.56 -46.22 8.01
CA ILE A 253 19.42 -45.35 8.26
C ILE A 253 18.15 -46.17 8.50
N ARG A 254 17.25 -45.65 9.32
CA ARG A 254 15.96 -46.30 9.56
C ARG A 254 15.01 -46.09 8.38
N THR A 255 14.19 -47.09 8.12
CA THR A 255 13.22 -47.12 7.01
C THR A 255 11.77 -47.03 7.53
N PRO A 256 11.31 -45.87 8.03
CA PRO A 256 9.93 -45.73 8.49
C PRO A 256 8.93 -45.84 7.34
N SER A 257 7.73 -46.36 7.65
CA SER A 257 6.62 -46.40 6.69
C SER A 257 6.10 -44.98 6.38
N GLN A 258 5.50 -44.80 5.21
CA GLN A 258 4.90 -43.52 4.81
C GLN A 258 3.87 -43.01 5.84
N PRO A 259 2.93 -43.83 6.39
CA PRO A 259 2.01 -43.38 7.43
C PRO A 259 2.72 -43.00 8.73
N GLY A 260 3.82 -43.67 9.06
CA GLY A 260 4.64 -43.36 10.23
C GLY A 260 5.31 -41.99 10.12
N ILE A 261 5.85 -41.65 8.94
CA ILE A 261 6.41 -40.32 8.64
C ILE A 261 5.31 -39.26 8.74
N HIS A 262 4.16 -39.52 8.11
CA HIS A 262 3.02 -38.61 8.11
C HIS A 262 2.55 -38.29 9.54
N LYS A 263 2.25 -39.30 10.36
CA LYS A 263 1.83 -39.11 11.75
C LYS A 263 2.86 -38.34 12.59
N ALA A 264 4.15 -38.61 12.36
CA ALA A 264 5.22 -37.92 13.07
C ALA A 264 5.39 -36.46 12.65
N LEU A 265 5.07 -36.10 11.39
CA LEU A 265 5.05 -34.72 10.92
C LEU A 265 3.89 -33.95 11.55
N TYR A 266 2.69 -34.50 11.54
CA TYR A 266 1.51 -33.84 12.13
C TYR A 266 1.65 -33.64 13.64
N ARG A 267 2.23 -34.62 14.36
CA ARG A 267 2.55 -34.43 15.78
C ARG A 267 3.50 -33.24 15.99
N ARG A 268 4.56 -33.14 15.18
CA ARG A 268 5.48 -32.00 15.27
C ARG A 268 4.83 -30.68 14.88
N ALA A 269 4.01 -30.67 13.83
CA ALA A 269 3.30 -29.48 13.41
C ALA A 269 2.39 -28.97 14.55
N ALA A 270 1.73 -29.87 15.27
CA ALA A 270 0.95 -29.51 16.46
C ALA A 270 1.81 -28.93 17.59
N GLU A 271 2.98 -29.53 17.89
CA GLU A 271 3.94 -28.97 18.87
C GLU A 271 4.44 -27.57 18.46
N VAL A 272 4.79 -27.39 17.18
CA VAL A 272 5.23 -26.10 16.64
C VAL A 272 4.09 -25.09 16.72
N LYS A 273 2.86 -25.47 16.37
CA LYS A 273 1.69 -24.60 16.48
C LYS A 273 1.45 -24.16 17.92
N GLN A 274 1.49 -25.08 18.90
CA GLN A 274 1.37 -24.73 20.31
C GLN A 274 2.45 -23.74 20.75
N HIS A 275 3.70 -23.96 20.33
CA HIS A 275 4.78 -23.04 20.59
C HIS A 275 4.56 -21.65 19.97
N LEU A 276 4.05 -21.59 18.74
CA LEU A 276 3.73 -20.32 18.08
C LEU A 276 2.61 -19.58 18.82
N VAL A 277 1.53 -20.28 19.20
CA VAL A 277 0.43 -19.69 20.00
C VAL A 277 0.95 -19.09 21.32
N SER A 278 1.90 -19.78 21.98
CA SER A 278 2.44 -19.31 23.27
C SER A 278 3.49 -18.21 23.16
N THR A 279 4.07 -17.95 21.99
CA THR A 279 5.21 -17.02 21.85
C THR A 279 4.94 -15.82 20.95
N LEU A 280 4.14 -15.95 19.89
CA LEU A 280 4.00 -14.89 18.89
C LEU A 280 3.46 -13.59 19.46
N HIS A 281 2.56 -13.65 20.44
CA HIS A 281 1.98 -12.47 21.07
C HIS A 281 3.01 -11.61 21.85
N GLN A 282 4.19 -12.14 22.16
CA GLN A 282 5.25 -11.44 22.89
C GLN A 282 6.04 -10.48 21.99
N GLU A 283 5.97 -10.68 20.67
CA GLU A 283 6.64 -9.84 19.66
C GLU A 283 5.66 -8.86 19.01
N LYS A 284 6.19 -7.91 18.23
CA LYS A 284 5.40 -6.99 17.40
C LYS A 284 5.54 -7.36 15.93
N TRP A 285 4.43 -7.28 15.20
CA TRP A 285 4.31 -7.83 13.85
C TRP A 285 3.62 -6.88 12.88
N SER A 286 4.01 -6.97 11.61
CA SER A 286 3.12 -6.69 10.49
C SER A 286 2.35 -7.95 10.10
N LEU A 287 1.04 -7.80 9.93
CA LEU A 287 0.17 -8.80 9.34
C LEU A 287 0.16 -8.62 7.83
N HIS A 288 0.66 -9.59 7.10
CA HIS A 288 0.56 -9.66 5.65
C HIS A 288 -0.52 -10.67 5.27
N PHE A 289 -1.36 -10.33 4.31
CA PHE A 289 -2.24 -11.30 3.68
C PHE A 289 -2.33 -11.09 2.17
N ASP A 290 -2.48 -12.19 1.44
CA ASP A 290 -2.55 -12.21 -0.01
C ASP A 290 -3.51 -13.29 -0.51
N GLY A 291 -4.28 -12.95 -1.53
CA GLY A 291 -5.37 -13.77 -2.05
C GLY A 291 -5.05 -14.43 -3.37
N LYS A 292 -5.40 -15.71 -3.52
CA LYS A 292 -5.38 -16.39 -4.81
C LYS A 292 -6.55 -17.36 -4.93
N LYS A 293 -7.24 -17.29 -6.07
CA LYS A 293 -8.28 -18.25 -6.40
C LYS A 293 -7.66 -19.48 -7.07
N ILE A 294 -7.83 -20.65 -6.46
CA ILE A 294 -7.32 -21.93 -6.98
C ILE A 294 -8.51 -22.88 -7.07
N ASN A 295 -8.79 -23.41 -8.25
CA ASN A 295 -9.89 -24.34 -8.52
C ASN A 295 -11.26 -23.82 -8.02
N GLY A 296 -11.53 -22.53 -8.24
CA GLY A 296 -12.77 -21.90 -7.81
C GLY A 296 -12.81 -21.47 -6.34
N ILE A 297 -11.85 -21.90 -5.53
CA ILE A 297 -11.81 -21.67 -4.08
C ILE A 297 -10.84 -20.54 -3.76
N GLU A 298 -11.29 -19.62 -2.91
CA GLU A 298 -10.47 -18.51 -2.45
C GLU A 298 -9.48 -19.00 -1.39
N HIS A 299 -8.19 -18.78 -1.64
CA HIS A 299 -7.14 -19.05 -0.66
C HIS A 299 -6.50 -17.74 -0.22
N GLN A 300 -6.34 -17.55 1.08
CA GLN A 300 -5.69 -16.38 1.66
C GLN A 300 -4.47 -16.83 2.45
N ALA A 301 -3.28 -16.52 1.93
CA ALA A 301 -2.03 -16.72 2.65
C ALA A 301 -1.92 -15.67 3.76
N VAL A 302 -1.59 -16.09 4.98
CA VAL A 302 -1.43 -15.21 6.14
C VAL A 302 0.00 -15.33 6.65
N VAL A 303 0.71 -14.22 6.67
CA VAL A 303 2.13 -14.17 7.03
C VAL A 303 2.35 -13.07 8.07
N LEU A 304 3.11 -13.39 9.11
CA LEU A 304 3.61 -12.40 10.05
C LEU A 304 5.05 -12.06 9.69
N LYS A 305 5.38 -10.78 9.76
CA LYS A 305 6.74 -10.31 9.50
C LYS A 305 7.15 -9.26 10.52
N ASN A 306 8.41 -9.30 10.92
CA ASN A 306 9.06 -8.24 11.66
C ASN A 306 10.50 -8.08 11.14
N GLU A 307 11.31 -7.28 11.82
CA GLU A 307 12.70 -7.01 11.42
C GLU A 307 13.60 -8.25 11.48
N ALA A 308 13.27 -9.21 12.36
CA ALA A 308 14.10 -10.38 12.59
C ALA A 308 13.71 -11.57 11.72
N LYS A 309 12.41 -11.77 11.46
CA LYS A 309 11.91 -13.01 10.83
C LYS A 309 10.56 -12.85 10.14
N GLU A 310 10.28 -13.84 9.30
CA GLU A 310 9.02 -14.05 8.60
C GLU A 310 8.43 -15.41 8.98
N ILE A 311 7.13 -15.44 9.28
CA ILE A 311 6.40 -16.64 9.71
C ILE A 311 5.16 -16.80 8.84
N LYS A 312 5.15 -17.86 8.04
CA LYS A 312 3.99 -18.28 7.24
C LYS A 312 3.01 -18.99 8.17
N LEU A 313 1.99 -18.26 8.63
CA LEU A 313 1.15 -18.66 9.74
C LEU A 313 0.13 -19.70 9.30
N THR A 314 -0.59 -19.42 8.21
CA THR A 314 -1.59 -20.33 7.65
C THR A 314 -1.93 -19.96 6.22
N VAL A 315 -2.63 -20.85 5.53
CA VAL A 315 -3.37 -20.56 4.30
C VAL A 315 -4.84 -20.84 4.60
N LEU A 316 -5.65 -19.79 4.61
CA LEU A 316 -7.09 -19.90 4.82
C LEU A 316 -7.75 -20.35 3.53
N GLN A 317 -8.60 -21.36 3.62
CA GLN A 317 -9.49 -21.77 2.54
C GLN A 317 -10.86 -21.16 2.82
N LEU A 318 -11.30 -20.24 1.95
CA LEU A 318 -12.49 -19.44 2.12
C LEU A 318 -13.52 -19.75 1.04
N LYS A 319 -14.80 -19.65 1.40
CA LYS A 319 -15.92 -19.87 0.46
C LYS A 319 -15.96 -18.86 -0.68
N ASP A 320 -15.51 -17.63 -0.42
CA ASP A 320 -15.51 -16.52 -1.38
C ASP A 320 -14.43 -15.50 -1.01
N GLY A 321 -14.07 -14.66 -2.00
CA GLY A 321 -13.13 -13.55 -1.83
C GLY A 321 -13.79 -12.25 -1.41
N THR A 322 -14.94 -12.29 -0.73
CA THR A 322 -15.55 -11.05 -0.24
C THR A 322 -14.80 -10.52 0.98
N ALA A 323 -14.79 -9.20 1.11
CA ALA A 323 -14.09 -8.53 2.20
C ALA A 323 -14.58 -8.97 3.61
N ALA A 324 -15.85 -9.35 3.73
CA ALA A 324 -16.42 -9.83 4.98
C ALA A 324 -15.90 -11.22 5.34
N THR A 325 -15.88 -12.14 4.38
CA THR A 325 -15.39 -13.52 4.57
C THR A 325 -13.89 -13.51 4.87
N ILE A 326 -13.10 -12.74 4.12
CA ILE A 326 -11.65 -12.62 4.35
C ILE A 326 -11.37 -12.02 5.75
N ALA A 327 -12.04 -10.92 6.11
CA ALA A 327 -11.87 -10.32 7.43
C ALA A 327 -12.24 -11.28 8.56
N LYS A 328 -13.29 -12.10 8.37
CA LYS A 328 -13.68 -13.11 9.35
C LYS A 328 -12.63 -14.22 9.49
N GLY A 329 -12.12 -14.76 8.38
CA GLY A 329 -11.05 -15.75 8.42
C GLY A 329 -9.79 -15.21 9.12
N LEU A 330 -9.41 -13.96 8.83
CA LEU A 330 -8.30 -13.30 9.51
C LEU A 330 -8.58 -13.05 11.00
N GLN A 331 -9.81 -12.71 11.37
CA GLN A 331 -10.22 -12.58 12.77
C GLN A 331 -9.99 -13.88 13.54
N ASP A 332 -10.39 -15.02 12.96
CA ASP A 332 -10.26 -16.33 13.61
C ASP A 332 -8.78 -16.69 13.83
N VAL A 333 -7.90 -16.35 12.87
CA VAL A 333 -6.44 -16.50 13.02
C VAL A 333 -5.90 -15.60 14.12
N LEU A 334 -6.30 -14.32 14.15
CA LEU A 334 -5.83 -13.37 15.17
C LEU A 334 -6.24 -13.82 16.58
N GLN A 335 -7.43 -14.41 16.73
CA GLN A 335 -7.91 -14.96 17.98
C GLN A 335 -7.17 -16.24 18.38
N GLU A 336 -6.98 -17.18 17.43
CA GLU A 336 -6.29 -18.44 17.66
C GLU A 336 -4.85 -18.24 18.18
N PHE A 337 -4.13 -17.26 17.63
CA PHE A 337 -2.73 -16.99 17.96
C PHE A 337 -2.55 -15.85 18.98
N ASN A 338 -3.63 -15.34 19.56
CA ASN A 338 -3.62 -14.23 20.53
C ASN A 338 -2.86 -12.97 20.04
N LEU A 339 -3.12 -12.55 18.80
CA LEU A 339 -2.31 -11.53 18.11
C LEU A 339 -2.87 -10.10 18.19
N TRP A 340 -4.06 -9.88 18.77
CA TRP A 340 -4.72 -8.58 18.78
C TRP A 340 -3.87 -7.44 19.35
N GLY A 341 -3.08 -7.69 20.40
CA GLY A 341 -2.17 -6.70 21.00
C GLY A 341 -0.81 -6.55 20.31
N SER A 342 -0.54 -7.37 19.29
CA SER A 342 0.80 -7.59 18.74
C SER A 342 0.93 -7.13 17.30
N ILE A 343 -0.18 -6.98 16.57
CA ILE A 343 -0.19 -6.44 15.21
C ILE A 343 -0.13 -4.91 15.26
N LEU A 344 0.93 -4.34 14.69
CA LEU A 344 1.09 -2.89 14.54
C LEU A 344 0.67 -2.40 13.15
N MET A 345 0.83 -3.25 12.14
CA MET A 345 0.63 -2.89 10.74
C MET A 345 -0.12 -3.99 9.99
N ILE A 346 -0.90 -3.58 8.99
CA ILE A 346 -1.55 -4.47 8.02
C ILE A 346 -0.99 -4.16 6.64
N ILE A 347 -0.52 -5.19 5.95
CA ILE A 347 0.08 -5.11 4.61
C ILE A 347 -0.70 -6.01 3.66
N ALA A 348 -1.28 -5.41 2.62
CA ALA A 348 -2.05 -6.10 1.58
C ALA A 348 -1.96 -5.33 0.26
N ASP A 349 -2.42 -5.94 -0.83
CA ASP A 349 -2.60 -5.22 -2.09
C ASP A 349 -3.63 -4.08 -1.97
N THR A 350 -3.74 -3.26 -3.04
CA THR A 350 -4.67 -2.12 -3.07
C THR A 350 -5.95 -2.43 -3.83
N THR A 351 -6.41 -3.69 -3.83
CA THR A 351 -7.69 -4.04 -4.46
C THR A 351 -8.86 -3.41 -3.71
N SER A 352 -9.97 -3.18 -4.40
CA SER A 352 -11.19 -2.61 -3.78
C SER A 352 -11.73 -3.50 -2.66
N VAL A 353 -11.55 -4.82 -2.76
CA VAL A 353 -11.91 -5.79 -1.71
C VAL A 353 -11.10 -5.53 -0.43
N ASN A 354 -9.80 -5.27 -0.56
CA ASN A 354 -8.93 -5.07 0.59
C ASN A 354 -9.03 -3.65 1.17
N THR A 355 -9.04 -2.62 0.31
CA THR A 355 -8.94 -1.20 0.72
C THR A 355 -10.22 -0.40 0.55
N GLY A 356 -11.36 -1.04 0.27
CA GLY A 356 -12.65 -0.36 0.09
C GLY A 356 -13.01 0.56 1.26
N LYS A 357 -13.34 1.82 0.95
CA LYS A 357 -13.49 2.92 1.94
C LYS A 357 -14.44 2.62 3.11
N LYS A 358 -15.52 1.86 2.87
CA LYS A 358 -16.55 1.55 3.88
C LYS A 358 -16.52 0.10 4.37
N SER A 359 -16.10 -0.83 3.52
CA SER A 359 -16.35 -2.26 3.72
C SER A 359 -15.16 -3.15 3.35
N GLY A 360 -14.00 -2.58 3.04
CA GLY A 360 -12.80 -3.35 2.73
C GLY A 360 -12.27 -4.14 3.93
N VAL A 361 -11.48 -5.19 3.65
CA VAL A 361 -10.89 -6.06 4.67
C VAL A 361 -10.14 -5.24 5.73
N VAL A 362 -9.32 -4.29 5.29
CA VAL A 362 -8.49 -3.45 6.16
C VAL A 362 -9.35 -2.63 7.14
N ILE A 363 -10.40 -1.98 6.64
CA ILE A 363 -11.30 -1.18 7.48
C ILE A 363 -12.03 -2.06 8.50
N ARG A 364 -12.49 -3.24 8.07
CA ARG A 364 -13.16 -4.21 8.96
C ARG A 364 -12.23 -4.69 10.05
N LEU A 365 -10.99 -5.06 9.71
CA LEU A 365 -9.99 -5.47 10.69
C LEU A 365 -9.69 -4.35 11.68
N GLN A 366 -9.41 -3.14 11.19
CA GLN A 366 -9.13 -1.98 12.05
C GLN A 366 -10.26 -1.73 13.07
N GLN A 367 -11.52 -1.83 12.64
CA GLN A 367 -12.68 -1.75 13.53
C GLN A 367 -12.73 -2.92 14.55
N MET A 368 -12.34 -4.13 14.15
CA MET A 368 -12.25 -5.27 15.06
C MET A 368 -11.15 -5.08 16.11
N PHE A 369 -9.99 -4.52 15.75
CA PHE A 369 -8.94 -4.17 16.70
C PHE A 369 -9.42 -3.16 17.73
N GLU A 370 -10.08 -2.08 17.29
CA GLU A 370 -10.67 -1.07 18.17
C GLU A 370 -11.73 -1.69 19.12
N LYS A 371 -12.62 -2.55 18.61
CA LYS A 371 -13.61 -3.27 19.42
C LYS A 371 -13.00 -4.21 20.46
N ASN A 372 -11.87 -4.82 20.15
CA ASN A 372 -11.12 -5.66 21.08
C ASN A 372 -10.22 -4.87 22.05
N GLY A 373 -10.35 -3.54 22.10
CA GLY A 373 -9.57 -2.67 23.00
C GLY A 373 -8.09 -2.55 22.61
N SER A 374 -7.72 -2.96 21.40
CA SER A 374 -6.35 -2.91 20.89
C SER A 374 -6.12 -1.68 20.02
N HIS A 375 -4.86 -1.25 19.89
CA HIS A 375 -4.50 -0.14 19.02
C HIS A 375 -4.84 -0.45 17.56
N ARG A 376 -5.45 0.51 16.86
CA ARG A 376 -5.81 0.39 15.44
C ARG A 376 -4.54 0.25 14.57
N PRO A 377 -4.31 -0.90 13.90
CA PRO A 377 -3.11 -1.09 13.09
C PRO A 377 -3.04 -0.11 11.91
N LYS A 378 -1.84 0.35 11.57
CA LYS A 378 -1.62 1.19 10.38
C LYS A 378 -1.69 0.33 9.12
N PHE A 379 -2.38 0.80 8.09
CA PHE A 379 -2.38 0.14 6.79
C PHE A 379 -1.22 0.66 5.93
N ILE A 380 -0.49 -0.27 5.30
CA ILE A 380 0.53 0.03 4.32
C ILE A 380 0.27 -0.84 3.09
N SER A 381 0.18 -0.23 1.92
CA SER A 381 0.03 -0.97 0.66
C SER A 381 1.26 -1.84 0.38
N CYS A 382 1.06 -3.06 -0.10
CA CYS A 382 2.13 -3.96 -0.52
C CYS A 382 3.00 -3.29 -1.60
N GLN A 383 4.28 -3.09 -1.30
CA GLN A 383 5.19 -2.37 -2.18
C GLN A 383 5.43 -3.11 -3.50
N HIS A 384 5.50 -4.45 -3.49
CA HIS A 384 5.63 -5.25 -4.71
C HIS A 384 4.46 -5.00 -5.66
N HIS A 385 3.22 -5.12 -5.18
CA HIS A 385 2.03 -4.83 -6.00
C HIS A 385 1.97 -3.38 -6.50
N VAL A 386 2.45 -2.41 -5.72
CA VAL A 386 2.54 -1.01 -6.18
C VAL A 386 3.56 -0.88 -7.29
N LEU A 387 4.74 -1.51 -7.16
CA LEU A 387 5.79 -1.49 -8.17
C LEU A 387 5.36 -2.21 -9.44
N ASP A 388 4.78 -3.40 -9.35
CA ASP A 388 4.27 -4.15 -10.49
C ASP A 388 3.21 -3.35 -11.26
N ARG A 389 2.36 -2.61 -10.53
CA ARG A 389 1.36 -1.73 -11.14
C ARG A 389 1.98 -0.51 -11.82
N ILE A 390 2.99 0.11 -11.22
CA ILE A 390 3.74 1.21 -11.85
C ILE A 390 4.42 0.69 -13.12
N LEU A 391 5.08 -0.47 -13.03
CA LEU A 391 5.75 -1.11 -14.14
C LEU A 391 4.77 -1.36 -15.30
N ARG A 392 3.62 -1.99 -15.02
CA ARG A 392 2.60 -2.22 -16.04
C ARG A 392 2.14 -0.92 -16.70
N ILE A 393 1.86 0.13 -15.92
CA ILE A 393 1.42 1.42 -16.49
C ILE A 393 2.49 2.01 -17.39
N VAL A 394 3.76 1.97 -16.99
CA VAL A 394 4.88 2.48 -17.79
C VAL A 394 5.04 1.65 -19.06
N MET A 395 4.92 0.33 -18.98
CA MET A 395 5.06 -0.55 -20.14
C MET A 395 3.88 -0.41 -21.11
N ASP A 396 2.63 -0.34 -20.62
CA ASP A 396 1.45 -0.09 -21.46
C ASP A 396 1.55 1.28 -22.17
N ASP A 397 2.03 2.32 -21.50
CA ASP A 397 2.23 3.65 -22.09
C ASP A 397 3.36 3.65 -23.13
N GLU A 398 4.48 2.99 -22.83
CA GLU A 398 5.62 2.96 -23.73
C GLU A 398 5.43 2.02 -24.92
N LEU A 399 4.59 0.98 -24.80
CA LEU A 399 4.37 -0.03 -25.83
C LEU A 399 3.03 0.10 -26.55
N HIS A 400 2.17 1.03 -26.12
CA HIS A 400 0.83 1.27 -26.69
C HIS A 400 -0.12 0.07 -26.70
N ASP A 401 0.21 -1.01 -25.97
CA ASP A 401 -0.61 -2.20 -25.84
C ASP A 401 -1.18 -2.31 -24.43
N SER A 402 -2.52 -2.35 -24.30
CA SER A 402 -3.17 -2.49 -23.01
C SER A 402 -3.18 -3.95 -22.56
N THR A 403 -2.18 -4.38 -21.80
CA THR A 403 -2.17 -5.75 -21.25
C THR A 403 -3.05 -5.82 -20.00
N LYS A 404 -4.18 -6.52 -20.09
CA LYS A 404 -5.14 -6.69 -18.98
C LYS A 404 -4.84 -7.94 -18.14
N SER A 405 -3.65 -8.07 -17.54
CA SER A 405 -3.38 -9.14 -16.56
C SER A 405 -2.06 -8.89 -15.81
N PRO A 406 -1.84 -9.44 -14.60
CA PRO A 406 -0.50 -9.53 -14.00
C PRO A 406 0.50 -10.39 -14.82
N ASP A 407 0.03 -11.20 -15.77
CA ASP A 407 0.89 -11.84 -16.76
C ASP A 407 1.13 -10.89 -17.93
N ILE A 408 2.28 -10.20 -17.85
CA ILE A 408 2.80 -9.35 -18.91
C ILE A 408 3.44 -10.26 -19.96
N GLU A 409 2.62 -10.92 -20.78
CA GLU A 409 3.10 -11.72 -21.92
C GLU A 409 3.06 -10.87 -23.18
N TYR A 410 3.99 -9.93 -23.31
CA TYR A 410 4.21 -9.31 -24.61
C TYR A 410 4.80 -10.35 -25.56
N PHE A 411 4.24 -10.48 -26.76
CA PHE A 411 4.64 -11.48 -27.77
C PHE A 411 6.15 -11.47 -28.04
N PHE A 412 6.77 -10.28 -27.94
CA PHE A 412 8.19 -10.08 -28.18
C PHE A 412 9.09 -10.38 -26.98
N VAL A 413 8.59 -10.59 -25.76
CA VAL A 413 9.43 -10.82 -24.55
C VAL A 413 10.30 -12.06 -24.72
N LYS A 414 9.77 -13.13 -25.33
CA LYS A 414 10.53 -14.36 -25.61
C LYS A 414 11.69 -14.07 -26.57
N ASP A 415 11.43 -13.31 -27.63
CA ASP A 415 12.44 -12.94 -28.61
C ASP A 415 13.47 -11.96 -28.03
N LEU A 416 13.02 -11.01 -27.21
CA LEU A 416 13.87 -10.02 -26.55
C LEU A 416 14.81 -10.68 -25.53
N VAL A 417 14.34 -11.65 -24.76
CA VAL A 417 15.19 -12.45 -23.86
C VAL A 417 16.19 -13.28 -24.66
N ARG A 418 15.75 -13.90 -25.76
CA ARG A 418 16.61 -14.71 -26.65
C ARG A 418 17.69 -13.86 -27.33
N MET A 419 17.35 -12.64 -27.73
CA MET A 419 18.22 -11.74 -28.50
C MET A 419 18.94 -10.71 -27.63
N TYR A 420 18.79 -10.78 -26.30
CA TYR A 420 19.23 -9.74 -25.38
C TYR A 420 20.72 -9.40 -25.53
N ASP A 421 21.60 -10.40 -25.62
CA ASP A 421 23.05 -10.16 -25.76
C ASP A 421 23.43 -9.51 -27.10
N GLN A 422 22.72 -9.85 -28.18
CA GLN A 422 22.91 -9.25 -29.49
C GLN A 422 22.38 -7.80 -29.53
N LEU A 423 21.20 -7.57 -28.96
CA LEU A 423 20.59 -6.24 -28.83
C LEU A 423 21.46 -5.32 -27.95
N LYS A 424 21.99 -5.85 -26.85
CA LYS A 424 22.94 -5.16 -25.97
C LYS A 424 24.23 -4.80 -26.71
N ALA A 425 24.79 -5.72 -27.50
CA ALA A 425 25.99 -5.46 -28.31
C ALA A 425 25.75 -4.40 -29.40
N ALA A 426 24.62 -4.47 -30.10
CA ALA A 426 24.23 -3.49 -31.12
C ALA A 426 24.02 -2.09 -30.52
N PHE A 427 23.48 -2.02 -29.30
CA PHE A 427 23.30 -0.76 -28.57
C PHE A 427 24.64 -0.14 -28.11
N ILE A 428 25.56 -0.96 -27.60
CA ILE A 428 26.91 -0.51 -27.20
C ILE A 428 27.71 0.04 -28.40
N ASN A 429 27.42 -0.41 -29.62
CA ASN A 429 28.06 0.06 -30.86
C ASN A 429 27.61 1.45 -31.35
N GLY A 430 26.87 2.21 -30.53
CA GLY A 430 27.01 3.67 -30.49
C GLY A 430 26.21 4.50 -31.50
N LYS A 431 25.05 4.06 -32.00
CA LYS A 431 24.16 4.91 -32.82
C LYS A 431 22.97 5.53 -32.09
N ALA A 432 22.70 5.15 -30.84
CA ALA A 432 21.62 5.73 -30.04
C ALA A 432 22.09 6.00 -28.61
N GLU A 433 22.22 7.28 -28.26
CA GLU A 433 22.56 7.71 -26.90
C GLU A 433 21.26 7.84 -26.08
N ILE A 434 21.03 6.96 -25.11
CA ILE A 434 19.91 7.14 -24.16
C ILE A 434 20.36 8.17 -23.14
N LYS A 435 19.89 9.41 -23.29
CA LYS A 435 20.10 10.47 -22.28
C LYS A 435 19.25 10.18 -21.05
N GLU A 436 19.86 9.57 -20.04
CA GLU A 436 19.25 9.35 -18.74
C GLU A 436 19.13 10.69 -17.98
N THR A 437 17.90 11.18 -17.82
CA THR A 437 17.61 12.45 -17.12
C THR A 437 16.99 12.25 -15.73
N GLY A 438 16.67 11.01 -15.37
CA GLY A 438 15.98 10.66 -14.13
C GLY A 438 16.85 9.84 -13.19
N GLY A 439 16.99 10.27 -11.93
CA GLY A 439 17.64 9.47 -10.88
C GLY A 439 16.74 8.31 -10.43
N TRP A 440 16.52 7.33 -11.30
CA TRP A 440 15.70 6.15 -11.07
C TRP A 440 16.48 5.09 -10.27
N ARG A 441 15.78 4.10 -9.70
CA ARG A 441 16.41 2.90 -9.15
C ARG A 441 16.87 2.00 -10.29
N ASP A 442 17.88 1.16 -10.04
CA ASP A 442 18.56 0.39 -11.09
C ASP A 442 17.64 -0.60 -11.82
N ASP A 443 16.63 -1.15 -11.14
CA ASP A 443 15.56 -1.97 -11.73
C ASP A 443 14.76 -1.19 -12.80
N MET A 444 14.36 0.03 -12.48
CA MET A 444 13.61 0.90 -13.39
C MET A 444 14.48 1.47 -14.52
N LYS A 445 15.78 1.70 -14.28
CA LYS A 445 16.74 2.06 -15.34
C LYS A 445 16.90 0.94 -16.34
N PHE A 446 17.04 -0.29 -15.85
CA PHE A 446 17.15 -1.47 -16.70
C PHE A 446 15.93 -1.61 -17.60
N LEU A 447 14.72 -1.49 -17.03
CA LEU A 447 13.48 -1.52 -17.78
C LEU A 447 13.40 -0.40 -18.81
N TYR A 448 13.73 0.84 -18.44
CA TYR A 448 13.78 1.98 -19.37
C TYR A 448 14.70 1.72 -20.56
N HIS A 449 15.92 1.23 -20.28
CA HIS A 449 16.88 0.91 -21.33
C HIS A 449 16.34 -0.21 -22.23
N LEU A 450 15.74 -1.24 -21.65
CA LEU A 450 15.12 -2.34 -22.38
C LEU A 450 14.05 -1.83 -23.35
N THR A 451 13.16 -0.93 -22.89
CA THR A 451 12.09 -0.37 -23.71
C THR A 451 12.62 0.54 -24.82
N ARG A 452 13.70 1.30 -24.58
CA ARG A 452 14.34 2.15 -25.60
C ARG A 452 15.07 1.35 -26.66
N VAL A 453 15.78 0.29 -26.25
CA VAL A 453 16.39 -0.67 -27.17
C VAL A 453 15.33 -1.35 -28.03
N PHE A 454 14.19 -1.72 -27.43
CA PHE A 454 13.07 -2.32 -28.15
C PHE A 454 12.43 -1.34 -29.15
N ARG A 455 12.08 -0.11 -28.75
CA ARG A 455 11.52 0.90 -29.67
C ARG A 455 12.44 1.17 -30.86
N HIS A 456 13.75 1.28 -30.59
CA HIS A 456 14.73 1.47 -31.66
C HIS A 456 14.77 0.32 -32.67
N PHE A 457 14.43 -0.89 -32.24
CA PHE A 457 14.36 -2.06 -33.11
C PHE A 457 13.06 -2.08 -33.90
N THR A 458 11.91 -1.87 -33.26
CA THR A 458 10.59 -1.84 -33.94
C THR A 458 10.46 -0.70 -34.95
N GLU A 459 11.05 0.46 -34.67
CA GLU A 459 11.03 1.63 -35.58
C GLU A 459 12.02 1.51 -36.76
N LYS A 460 12.86 0.47 -36.78
CA LYS A 460 13.84 0.22 -37.86
C LYS A 460 13.48 -0.95 -38.78
N ASP A 461 12.50 -1.75 -38.39
CA ASP A 461 11.97 -2.86 -39.18
C ASP A 461 10.73 -2.44 -40.01
N GLU A 462 10.32 -1.17 -39.97
CA GLU A 462 9.51 -0.47 -41.00
C GLU A 462 10.44 0.30 -41.95
#